data_AF-A0A8S8YH19-F1
#
_entry.id   AF-A0A8S8YH19-F1
#
_cell.length_a   1.000
_cell.length_b   1.000
_cell.length_c   1.000
_cell.angle_alpha   90.00
_cell.angle_beta   90.00
_cell.angle_gamma   90.00
#
_symmetry.space_group_name_H-M   'P 1'
#
loop_
_entity.id
_entity.type
_entity.pdbx_description
1 polymer ?
#
loop_
_entity_poly.entity_id
_entity_poly.type
_entity_poly.pdbx_seq_one_letter_code
_entity_poly.pdbx_strand_id
1 'polypeptide(L)'
;MNGEIPIFPPRKRAPLLARAKLTEAAAEGLLAESALIAHGRGEAFDYLLGEKTSESASLGIRETAARLLKAERAVISLNGNTTVLAGKQAIRAPAIIGCPVEVNIYYRTPERMEKLFSHT
;
A
#
# COMPACT_ATOMS: atom_id res chain seq x y z
N MET A 1 8.79 8.21 20.77
CA MET A 1 8.01 7.41 21.76
C MET A 1 8.29 5.95 21.46
N ASN A 2 8.82 5.20 22.43
CA ASN A 2 8.92 3.74 22.31
C ASN A 2 7.49 3.17 22.41
N GLY A 3 6.81 3.12 21.27
CA GLY A 3 5.41 2.72 21.16
C GLY A 3 5.28 1.21 21.13
N GLU A 4 5.39 0.56 22.28
CA GLU A 4 4.90 -0.82 22.40
C GLU A 4 3.40 -0.81 22.08
N ILE A 5 3.02 -1.44 20.97
CA ILE A 5 1.61 -1.61 20.61
C ILE A 5 1.01 -2.59 21.62
N PRO A 6 0.04 -2.15 22.45
CA PRO A 6 -0.60 -3.03 23.43
C PRO A 6 -1.17 -4.28 22.76
N ILE A 7 -1.21 -5.39 23.48
CA ILE A 7 -1.79 -6.65 23.00
C ILE A 7 -3.31 -6.49 22.91
N PHE A 8 -3.79 -5.91 21.81
CA PHE A 8 -5.20 -5.75 21.52
C PHE A 8 -5.79 -7.01 20.86
N PRO A 9 -7.13 -7.17 20.83
CA PRO A 9 -7.77 -8.20 20.01
C PRO A 9 -7.26 -8.16 18.56
N PRO A 10 -7.15 -9.30 17.86
CA PRO A 10 -6.48 -9.41 16.55
C PRO A 10 -6.91 -8.34 15.53
N ARG A 11 -8.19 -7.96 15.52
CA ARG A 11 -8.77 -6.94 14.63
C ARG A 11 -8.13 -5.55 14.78
N LYS A 12 -7.73 -5.17 16.00
CA LYS A 12 -7.13 -3.84 16.24
C LYS A 12 -5.62 -3.80 15.97
N ARG A 13 -4.95 -4.95 15.93
CA ARG A 13 -3.48 -5.01 15.86
C ARG A 13 -2.95 -4.63 14.48
N ALA A 14 -3.55 -5.15 13.41
CA ALA A 14 -3.09 -4.87 12.05
C ALA A 14 -3.24 -3.40 11.64
N PRO A 15 -4.38 -2.71 11.89
CA PRO A 15 -4.52 -1.28 11.64
C PRO A 15 -3.50 -0.44 12.42
N LEU A 16 -3.26 -0.75 13.69
CA LEU A 16 -2.28 -0.02 14.51
C LEU A 16 -0.83 -0.19 14.00
N LEU A 17 -0.46 -1.41 13.58
CA LEU A 17 0.85 -1.66 12.96
C LEU A 17 1.01 -0.88 11.65
N ALA A 18 -0.03 -0.83 10.82
CA ALA A 18 -0.02 -0.07 9.57
C ALA A 18 0.16 1.44 9.82
N ARG A 19 -0.58 2.01 10.78
CA ARG A 19 -0.44 3.41 11.19
C ARG A 19 0.96 3.72 11.70
N ALA A 20 1.51 2.87 12.56
CA ALA A 20 2.87 3.05 13.10
C ALA A 20 3.90 3.07 11.96
N LYS A 21 3.83 2.11 11.05
CA LYS A 21 4.73 2.02 9.88
C LYS A 21 4.64 3.24 8.98
N LEU A 22 3.44 3.76 8.72
CA LEU A 22 3.26 4.98 7.93
C LEU A 22 3.76 6.22 8.66
N THR A 23 3.60 6.28 9.98
CA THR A 23 4.06 7.41 10.79
C THR A 23 5.59 7.48 10.80
N GLU A 24 6.24 6.33 10.98
CA GLU A 24 7.70 6.19 10.91
C GLU A 24 8.22 6.56 9.53
N ALA A 25 7.65 5.99 8.47
CA ALA A 25 8.04 6.31 7.10
C ALA A 25 7.81 7.79 6.73
N ALA A 26 6.76 8.42 7.26
CA ALA A 26 6.53 9.85 7.09
C ALA A 26 7.61 10.69 7.80
N ALA A 27 7.98 10.33 9.04
CA ALA A 27 9.05 10.99 9.78
C ALA A 27 10.42 10.85 9.08
N GLU A 28 10.64 9.74 8.38
CA GLU A 28 11.82 9.50 7.54
C GLU A 28 11.74 10.20 6.17
N GLY A 29 10.64 10.88 5.83
CA GLY A 29 10.46 11.64 4.60
C GLY A 29 10.03 10.83 3.37
N LEU A 30 9.67 9.55 3.54
CA LEU A 30 9.20 8.69 2.44
C LEU A 30 7.81 9.10 1.95
N LEU A 31 7.02 9.72 2.82
CA LEU A 31 5.62 10.05 2.57
C LEU A 31 5.39 11.55 2.63
N ALA A 32 4.36 12.02 1.92
CA ALA A 32 3.85 13.38 2.09
C ALA A 32 3.01 13.47 3.36
N GLU A 33 2.84 14.66 3.94
CA GLU A 33 2.01 14.86 5.14
C GLU A 33 0.56 14.36 4.94
N SER A 34 0.04 14.49 3.71
CA SER A 34 -1.29 14.03 3.33
C SER A 34 -1.45 12.50 3.29
N ALA A 35 -0.36 11.73 3.37
CA ALA A 35 -0.35 10.27 3.34
C ALA A 35 -1.15 9.65 4.48
N LEU A 36 -0.95 10.14 5.70
CA LEU A 36 -1.63 9.66 6.91
C LEU A 36 -3.13 9.98 6.85
N ILE A 37 -3.49 11.16 6.32
CA ILE A 37 -4.89 11.56 6.11
C ILE A 37 -5.54 10.61 5.09
N ALA A 38 -4.86 10.32 3.99
CA ALA A 38 -5.35 9.38 2.98
C ALA A 38 -5.54 7.97 3.54
N HIS A 39 -4.62 7.50 4.40
CA HIS A 39 -4.75 6.21 5.06
C HIS A 39 -5.96 6.17 6.01
N GLY A 40 -6.14 7.19 6.85
CA GLY A 40 -7.28 7.26 7.77
C GLY A 40 -8.64 7.23 7.06
N ARG A 41 -8.76 7.85 5.88
CA ARG A 41 -9.96 7.73 5.04
C ARG A 41 -10.18 6.28 4.57
N GLY A 42 -9.11 5.59 4.16
CA GLY A 42 -9.18 4.19 3.76
C GLY A 42 -9.63 3.29 4.90
N GLU A 43 -9.07 3.46 6.10
CA GLU A 43 -9.49 2.71 7.28
C GLU A 43 -10.96 2.94 7.63
N ALA A 44 -11.45 4.18 7.52
CA ALA A 44 -12.87 4.48 7.76
C ALA A 44 -13.79 3.66 6.84
N PHE A 45 -13.46 3.53 5.55
CA PHE A 45 -14.20 2.64 4.65
C PHE A 45 -14.00 1.17 4.98
N ASP A 46 -12.79 0.75 5.37
CA ASP A 46 -12.51 -0.64 5.73
C ASP A 46 -13.35 -1.09 6.94
N TYR A 47 -13.52 -0.23 7.95
CA TYR A 47 -14.45 -0.46 9.06
C TYR A 47 -15.89 -0.65 8.58
N LEU A 48 -16.36 0.18 7.63
CA LEU A 48 -17.72 0.05 7.07
C LEU A 48 -17.90 -1.23 6.24
N LEU A 49 -16.84 -1.69 5.58
CA LEU A 49 -16.83 -2.90 4.75
C LEU A 49 -16.55 -4.19 5.55
N GLY A 50 -16.29 -4.05 6.86
CA GLY A 50 -16.07 -5.16 7.78
C GLY A 50 -14.67 -5.77 7.72
N GLU A 51 -13.67 -4.99 7.31
CA GLU A 51 -12.23 -5.33 7.34
C GLU A 51 -11.91 -6.66 6.67
N LYS A 52 -12.58 -6.93 5.54
CA LYS A 52 -12.43 -8.17 4.79
C LYS A 52 -12.61 -7.93 3.30
N THR A 53 -12.00 -8.78 2.50
CA THR A 53 -12.26 -8.80 1.06
C THR A 53 -13.71 -9.20 0.81
N SER A 54 -14.51 -8.28 0.25
CA SER A 54 -15.89 -8.56 -0.13
C SER A 54 -15.96 -9.44 -1.39
N GLU A 55 -17.15 -9.95 -1.71
CA GLU A 55 -17.38 -10.70 -2.95
C GLU A 55 -17.16 -9.83 -4.19
N SER A 56 -17.63 -8.58 -4.16
CA SER A 56 -17.42 -7.61 -5.24
C SER A 56 -15.94 -7.28 -5.42
N ALA A 57 -15.18 -7.10 -4.33
CA ALA A 57 -13.74 -6.90 -4.39
C ALA A 57 -13.03 -8.15 -4.96
N SER A 58 -13.44 -9.34 -4.52
CA SER A 58 -12.88 -10.60 -5.02
C SER A 58 -13.12 -10.79 -6.53
N LEU A 59 -14.30 -10.41 -7.02
CA LEU A 59 -14.61 -10.41 -8.44
C LEU A 59 -13.74 -9.39 -9.20
N GLY A 60 -13.65 -8.17 -8.68
CA GLY A 60 -12.80 -7.12 -9.27
C GLY A 60 -11.33 -7.53 -9.37
N ILE A 61 -10.79 -8.19 -8.34
CA ILE A 61 -9.42 -8.72 -8.35
C ILE A 61 -9.21 -9.74 -9.48
N ARG A 62 -10.14 -10.69 -9.66
CA ARG A 62 -10.06 -11.70 -10.73
C ARG A 62 -10.11 -11.09 -12.12
N GLU A 63 -11.03 -10.14 -12.33
CA GLU A 63 -11.17 -9.43 -13.60
C GLU A 63 -9.93 -8.59 -13.93
N THR A 64 -9.39 -7.86 -12.95
CA THR A 64 -8.15 -7.10 -13.12
C THR A 64 -6.98 -8.02 -13.45
N ALA A 65 -6.84 -9.15 -12.76
CA ALA A 65 -5.79 -10.13 -13.06
C ALA A 65 -5.90 -10.66 -14.50
N ALA A 66 -7.11 -11.03 -14.95
CA ALA A 66 -7.34 -11.49 -16.31
C ALA A 66 -7.01 -10.41 -17.37
N ARG A 67 -7.34 -9.16 -17.09
CA ARG A 67 -7.01 -8.01 -17.97
C ARG A 67 -5.51 -7.76 -18.03
N LEU A 68 -4.82 -7.80 -16.89
CA LEU A 68 -3.37 -7.61 -16.83
C LEU A 68 -2.62 -8.70 -17.59
N LEU A 69 -3.06 -9.96 -17.47
CA LEU A 69 -2.47 -11.09 -18.22
C LEU A 69 -2.67 -11.01 -19.74
N LYS A 70 -3.72 -10.30 -20.20
CA LYS A 70 -4.01 -10.12 -21.63
C LYS A 70 -3.45 -8.82 -22.21
N ALA A 71 -2.95 -7.92 -21.38
CA ALA A 71 -2.49 -6.61 -21.82
C ALA A 71 -1.12 -6.71 -22.48
N GLU A 72 -0.96 -6.06 -23.64
CA GLU A 72 0.32 -6.03 -24.36
C GLU A 72 1.40 -5.22 -23.63
N ARG A 73 0.99 -4.17 -22.90
CA ARG A 73 1.86 -3.21 -22.21
C ARG A 73 1.33 -2.89 -20.83
N ALA A 74 1.14 -3.92 -20.00
CA ALA A 74 0.78 -3.73 -18.60
C ALA A 74 1.88 -2.98 -17.84
N VAL A 75 1.48 -2.12 -16.90
CA VAL A 75 2.35 -1.52 -15.89
C VAL A 75 1.59 -1.48 -14.58
N ILE A 76 2.22 -1.88 -13.47
CA ILE A 76 1.63 -1.76 -12.14
C ILE A 76 2.25 -0.57 -11.44
N SER A 77 1.43 0.43 -11.12
CA SER A 77 1.89 1.61 -10.39
C SER A 77 1.76 1.43 -8.87
N LEU A 78 2.80 1.83 -8.13
CA LEU A 78 2.81 1.87 -6.67
C LEU A 78 2.96 3.32 -6.21
N ASN A 79 2.06 3.75 -5.34
CA ASN A 79 2.21 5.03 -4.63
C ASN A 79 3.03 4.85 -3.34
N GLY A 80 3.40 5.96 -2.70
CA GLY A 80 4.21 5.94 -1.48
C GLY A 80 3.60 5.11 -0.34
N ASN A 81 2.29 5.22 -0.09
CA ASN A 81 1.62 4.44 0.96
C ASN A 81 1.65 2.94 0.66
N THR A 82 1.36 2.56 -0.59
CA THR A 82 1.39 1.16 -1.02
C THR A 82 2.79 0.60 -0.95
N THR A 83 3.81 1.35 -1.39
CA THR A 83 5.21 0.96 -1.29
C THR A 83 5.62 0.70 0.17
N VAL A 84 5.31 1.63 1.07
CA VAL A 84 5.64 1.47 2.50
C VAL A 84 4.89 0.30 3.13
N LEU A 85 3.59 0.15 2.89
CA LEU A 85 2.79 -0.88 3.56
C LEU A 85 3.04 -2.27 3.00
N ALA A 86 3.10 -2.39 1.68
CA ALA A 86 2.99 -3.65 0.97
C ALA A 86 3.98 -3.82 -0.19
N GLY A 87 5.01 -2.97 -0.35
CA GLY A 87 5.95 -3.00 -1.49
C GLY A 87 6.46 -4.41 -1.82
N LYS A 88 7.04 -5.10 -0.83
CA LYS A 88 7.55 -6.48 -0.97
C LYS A 88 6.50 -7.50 -1.42
N GLN A 89 5.25 -7.35 -1.00
CA GLN A 89 4.15 -8.21 -1.43
C GLN A 89 3.62 -7.79 -2.81
N ALA A 90 3.54 -6.49 -3.05
CA ALA A 90 2.99 -5.89 -4.26
C ALA A 90 3.83 -6.24 -5.49
N ILE A 91 5.16 -6.39 -5.37
CA ILE A 91 6.03 -6.79 -6.48
C ILE A 91 5.81 -8.23 -6.98
N ARG A 92 5.12 -9.09 -6.21
CA ARG A 92 4.85 -10.48 -6.63
C ARG A 92 3.91 -10.55 -7.81
N ALA A 93 2.87 -9.72 -7.84
CA ALA A 93 1.91 -9.72 -8.95
C ALA A 93 2.55 -9.29 -10.29
N PRO A 94 3.27 -8.16 -10.38
CA PRO A 94 4.04 -7.80 -11.58
C PRO A 94 5.02 -8.88 -12.03
N ALA A 95 5.71 -9.55 -11.08
CA ALA A 95 6.62 -10.64 -11.40
C ALA A 95 5.92 -11.85 -12.05
N ILE A 96 4.70 -12.19 -11.59
CA ILE A 96 3.88 -13.25 -12.18
C ILE A 96 3.32 -12.83 -13.54
N ILE A 97 2.89 -11.58 -13.67
CA ILE A 97 2.31 -11.02 -14.90
C ILE A 97 3.39 -10.80 -15.97
N GLY A 98 4.64 -10.60 -15.57
CA GLY A 98 5.74 -10.24 -16.46
C GLY A 98 5.70 -8.76 -16.86
N CYS A 99 5.22 -7.88 -15.98
CA CYS A 99 5.10 -6.44 -16.27
C CYS A 99 5.99 -5.56 -15.37
N PRO A 100 6.44 -4.39 -15.85
CA PRO A 100 7.18 -3.44 -15.04
C PRO A 100 6.35 -2.87 -13.89
N VAL A 101 7.08 -2.39 -12.88
CA VAL A 101 6.55 -1.63 -11.74
C VAL A 101 6.98 -0.18 -11.86
N GLU A 102 6.06 0.75 -11.66
CA GLU A 102 6.34 2.18 -11.61
C GLU A 102 6.01 2.74 -10.24
N VAL A 103 7.01 3.24 -9.52
CA VAL A 103 6.74 4.06 -8.32
C VAL A 103 6.31 5.46 -8.78
N ASN A 104 5.05 5.80 -8.54
CA ASN A 104 4.45 7.06 -8.96
C ASN A 104 3.85 7.79 -7.75
N ILE A 105 4.38 8.99 -7.47
CA ILE A 105 4.00 9.81 -6.32
C ILE A 105 3.69 11.23 -6.75
N TYR A 106 2.68 11.83 -6.10
CA TYR A 106 2.22 13.19 -6.40
C TYR A 106 3.26 14.26 -6.05
N TYR A 107 3.85 14.16 -4.85
CA TYR A 107 4.90 15.07 -4.38
C TYR A 107 6.27 14.43 -4.61
N ARG A 108 6.78 14.54 -5.83
CA ARG A 108 8.03 13.89 -6.24
C ARG A 108 9.25 14.73 -5.87
N THR A 109 10.19 14.14 -5.14
CA THR A 109 11.57 14.64 -5.01
C THR A 109 12.55 13.49 -5.27
N PRO A 110 13.77 13.74 -5.75
CA PRO A 110 14.77 12.69 -5.93
C PRO A 110 15.04 11.89 -4.66
N GLU A 111 15.16 12.55 -3.49
CA GLU A 111 15.45 11.83 -2.24
C GLU A 111 14.29 10.90 -1.83
N ARG A 112 13.05 11.35 -2.04
CA ARG A 112 11.87 10.52 -1.72
C ARG A 112 11.78 9.30 -2.64
N MET A 113 12.10 9.48 -3.93
CA MET A 113 12.11 8.37 -4.88
C MET A 113 13.16 7.32 -4.53
N GLU A 114 14.38 7.75 -4.19
CA GLU A 114 15.46 6.85 -3.77
C GLU A 114 15.08 6.03 -2.54
N LYS A 115 14.49 6.67 -1.52
CA LYS A 115 13.99 5.98 -0.33
C LYS A 115 12.84 5.04 -0.65
N LEU A 116 11.94 5.37 -1.57
CA LEU A 116 10.86 4.45 -1.94
C LEU A 116 11.37 3.23 -2.71
N PHE A 117 12.39 3.40 -3.56
CA PHE A 117 12.99 2.28 -4.29
C PHE A 117 13.67 1.27 -3.36
N SER A 118 14.26 1.68 -2.24
CA SER A 118 14.81 0.75 -1.26
C SER A 118 13.74 0.01 -0.43
N HIS A 119 12.47 0.42 -0.52
CA HIS A 119 11.33 -0.18 0.18
C HIS A 119 10.43 -1.06 -0.70
N THR A 120 10.74 -1.18 -1.99
CA THR A 120 9.97 -1.96 -2.97
C THR A 120 10.69 -3.27 -3.26
#